data_AF-A0AAU3PXX4-F1
#
_entry.id   AF-A0AAU3PXX4-F1
#
_cell.length_a   1.000
_cell.length_b   1.000
_cell.length_c   1.000
_cell.angle_alpha   90.00
_cell.angle_beta   90.00
_cell.angle_gamma   90.00
#
_symmetry.space_group_name_H-M   'P 1'
#
loop_
_entity.id
_entity.type
_entity.pdbx_description
1 polymer ?
#
loop_
_entity_poly.entity_id
_entity_poly.type
_entity_poly.pdbx_seq_one_letter_code
_entity_poly.pdbx_strand_id
1 'polypeptide(L)' 'MAWTMRLPEDEDAALTAQADVEGRSKHEITRDALRLYLMRHRSWEGPLLTDEETFDLGGPVGKDDIHDAMNRSA' A
#
# COMPACT_ATOMS: atom_id res chain seq x y z
N MET A 1 -6.32 -21.57 -0.35
CA MET A 1 -6.92 -21.56 1.00
C MET A 1 -8.16 -20.68 0.93
N ALA A 2 -9.35 -21.24 1.16
CA ALA A 2 -10.57 -20.46 1.28
C ALA A 2 -10.74 -20.04 2.74
N TRP A 3 -10.88 -18.75 3.01
CA TRP A 3 -11.13 -18.21 4.34
C TRP A 3 -12.60 -17.81 4.46
N THR A 4 -13.26 -18.26 5.53
CA THR A 4 -14.64 -17.86 5.84
C THR A 4 -14.59 -16.81 6.95
N MET A 5 -15.11 -15.62 6.66
CA MET A 5 -15.26 -14.53 7.61
C MET A 5 -16.73 -14.45 8.06
N ARG A 6 -16.96 -14.18 9.34
CA ARG A 6 -18.29 -13.93 9.90
C ARG A 6 -18.35 -12.47 10.33
N LEU A 7 -19.32 -11.74 9.78
CA LEU A 7 -19.62 -10.37 10.14
C LEU A 7 -20.85 -10.34 11.07
N PRO A 8 -20.93 -9.36 11.98
CA PRO A 8 -22.19 -8.95 12.59
C PRO A 8 -23.29 -8.74 11.54
N GLU A 9 -24.55 -8.96 11.90
CA GLU A 9 -25.67 -8.90 10.95
C GLU A 9 -25.82 -7.53 10.29
N ASP A 10 -25.60 -6.46 11.05
CA ASP A 10 -25.64 -5.08 10.56
C ASP A 10 -24.50 -4.79 9.56
N GLU A 11 -23.30 -5.30 9.84
CA GLU A 11 -22.15 -5.16 8.92
C GLU A 11 -22.33 -6.01 7.65
N ASP A 12 -22.88 -7.22 7.73
CA ASP A 12 -23.19 -8.04 6.53
C ASP A 12 -24.31 -7.40 5.69
N ALA A 13 -25.31 -6.78 6.34
CA ALA A 13 -26.35 -6.02 5.65
C ALA A 13 -25.77 -4.81 4.91
N ALA A 14 -24.87 -4.05 5.55
CA ALA A 14 -24.17 -2.94 4.93
C ALA A 14 -23.30 -3.39 3.74
N LEU A 15 -22.55 -4.49 3.89
CA LEU A 15 -21.73 -5.06 2.80
C LEU A 15 -22.59 -5.55 1.64
N THR A 16 -23.78 -6.11 1.93
CA THR A 16 -24.74 -6.53 0.90
C THR A 16 -25.27 -5.32 0.13
N ALA A 17 -25.69 -4.26 0.82
CA ALA A 17 -26.15 -3.03 0.17
C ALA A 17 -25.04 -2.41 -0.71
N GLN A 18 -23.79 -2.42 -0.26
CA GLN A 18 -22.66 -1.95 -1.04
C GLN A 18 -22.42 -2.81 -2.29
N ALA A 19 -22.47 -4.13 -2.16
CA ALA A 19 -22.34 -5.06 -3.28
C ALA A 19 -23.41 -4.82 -4.37
N ASP A 20 -24.64 -4.56 -3.96
CA ASP A 20 -25.74 -4.25 -4.87
C ASP A 20 -25.53 -2.93 -5.61
N VAL A 21 -25.03 -1.89 -4.93
CA VAL A 21 -24.72 -0.58 -5.52
C VAL A 21 -23.53 -0.65 -6.48
N GLU A 22 -22.48 -1.40 -6.13
CA GLU A 22 -21.26 -1.52 -6.93
C GLU A 22 -21.39 -2.54 -8.07
N GLY A 23 -22.40 -3.41 -8.03
CA GLY A 23 -22.55 -4.51 -9.00
C GLY A 23 -21.41 -5.54 -8.91
N ARG A 24 -20.80 -5.69 -7.73
CA ARG A 24 -19.65 -6.56 -7.46
C ARG A 24 -19.96 -7.55 -6.35
N SER A 25 -19.23 -8.65 -6.28
CA SER A 25 -19.46 -9.62 -5.20
C SER A 25 -18.93 -9.10 -3.85
N LYS A 26 -19.59 -9.51 -2.75
CA LYS A 26 -19.11 -9.26 -1.37
C LYS A 26 -17.66 -9.71 -1.17
N HIS A 27 -17.26 -10.80 -1.83
CA HIS A 27 -15.90 -11.33 -1.77
C HIS A 27 -14.87 -10.37 -2.37
N GLU A 28 -15.16 -9.79 -3.54
CA GLU A 28 -14.27 -8.84 -4.21
C GLU A 28 -14.12 -7.55 -3.39
N ILE A 29 -15.23 -7.02 -2.89
CA ILE A 29 -15.23 -5.80 -2.05
C ILE A 29 -14.40 -6.04 -0.78
N THR A 30 -14.63 -7.16 -0.09
CA THR A 30 -13.88 -7.52 1.13
C THR A 30 -12.39 -7.71 0.84
N ARG A 31 -12.05 -8.36 -0.28
CA ARG A 31 -10.66 -8.59 -0.69
C ARG A 31 -9.93 -7.27 -0.95
N ASP A 32 -10.56 -6.35 -1.65
CA ASP A 32 -9.97 -5.04 -1.94
C ASP A 32 -9.86 -4.18 -0.68
N ALA A 33 -10.88 -4.16 0.16
CA ALA A 33 -10.85 -3.46 1.44
C ALA A 33 -9.70 -3.97 2.34
N LEU A 34 -9.54 -5.30 2.45
CA LEU A 34 -8.45 -5.90 3.19
C LEU A 34 -7.08 -5.56 2.58
N ARG A 35 -6.96 -5.60 1.25
CA ARG A 35 -5.72 -5.20 0.57
C ARG A 35 -5.35 -3.76 0.89
N LEU A 36 -6.31 -2.84 0.82
CA LEU A 36 -6.10 -1.42 1.13
C LEU A 36 -5.68 -1.23 2.60
N TYR A 37 -6.34 -1.93 3.52
CA TYR A 37 -5.97 -1.91 4.94
C TYR A 37 -4.53 -2.39 5.14
N LEU A 38 -4.18 -3.55 4.59
CA LEU A 38 -2.81 -4.10 4.71
C LEU A 38 -1.76 -3.17 4.10
N MET A 39 -2.04 -2.56 2.95
CA MET A 39 -1.11 -1.61 2.32
C MET A 39 -0.94 -0.35 3.17
N ARG A 40 -2.02 0.17 3.75
CA ARG A 40 -1.99 1.36 4.61
C ARG A 40 -1.25 1.11 5.92
N HIS A 41 -1.41 -0.08 6.48
CA HIS A 41 -0.80 -0.46 7.77
C HIS A 41 0.54 -1.18 7.61
N ARG A 42 1.07 -1.27 6.39
CA ARG A 42 2.38 -1.84 6.14
C ARG A 42 3.45 -0.92 6.75
N SER A 43 4.01 -1.34 7.88
CA SER A 43 5.26 -0.81 8.40
C SER A 43 6.45 -1.53 7.74
N TRP A 44 7.55 -0.81 7.64
CA TRP A 44 8.85 -1.39 7.33
C TRP A 44 9.66 -1.34 8.62
N GLU A 45 10.20 -2.49 9.05
CA GLU A 45 11.03 -2.58 10.25
C GLU A 45 12.38 -1.86 10.08
N GLY A 46 12.72 -1.43 8.86
CA GLY A 46 13.91 -0.68 8.54
C GLY A 46 13.85 -0.05 7.14
N PRO A 47 14.89 0.69 6.73
CA PRO A 47 15.00 1.25 5.40
C PRO A 47 14.83 0.20 4.30
N LEU A 48 14.18 0.61 3.21
CA LEU A 48 13.96 -0.19 2.03
C LEU A 48 15.26 -0.55 1.29
N LEU A 49 16.24 0.33 1.40
CA LEU A 49 17.56 0.23 0.79
C LEU A 49 18.60 0.37 1.89
N THR A 50 19.66 -0.40 1.77
CA THR A 50 20.83 -0.28 2.65
C THR A 50 21.71 0.90 2.26
N ASP A 51 22.63 1.29 3.14
CA ASP A 51 23.63 2.31 2.83
C ASP A 51 24.53 1.90 1.65
N GLU A 52 24.67 0.60 1.37
CA GLU A 52 25.39 0.07 0.21
C GLU A 52 24.60 0.23 -1.10
N GLU A 53 23.27 0.31 -1.01
CA GLU A 53 22.34 0.50 -2.13
C GLU A 53 21.92 1.98 -2.30
N THR A 54 22.42 2.86 -1.44
CA THR A 54 22.16 4.30 -1.49
C THR A 54 23.46 5.08 -1.57
N PHE A 55 23.39 6.36 -1.89
CA PHE A 55 24.54 7.26 -1.93
C PHE A 55 24.18 8.56 -1.25
N ASP A 56 25.02 8.99 -0.30
CA ASP A 56 24.84 10.26 0.42
C ASP A 56 25.22 11.43 -0.48
N LEU A 57 24.27 12.34 -0.71
CA LEU A 57 24.50 13.58 -1.45
C LEU A 57 25.23 14.63 -0.60
N GLY A 58 25.28 14.44 0.72
CA GLY A 58 25.90 15.35 1.68
C GLY A 58 25.10 16.65 1.88
N GLY A 59 25.12 17.19 3.11
CA GLY A 59 24.69 18.56 3.41
C GLY A 59 23.32 19.00 2.87
N PRO A 60 23.06 20.31 2.76
CA PRO A 60 21.83 20.81 2.16
C PRO A 60 21.81 20.48 0.66
N VAL A 61 20.88 19.63 0.25
CA VAL A 61 20.74 19.17 -1.14
C VAL A 61 19.96 20.17 -1.97
N GLY A 62 20.58 20.68 -3.03
CA GLY A 62 19.98 21.53 -4.05
C GLY A 62 19.37 20.72 -5.21
N LYS A 63 18.61 21.42 -6.06
CA LYS A 63 17.98 20.80 -7.24
C LYS A 63 19.02 20.28 -8.24
N ASP A 64 20.12 21.00 -8.40
CA ASP A 64 21.18 20.64 -9.35
C ASP A 64 21.94 19.41 -8.87
N ASP A 65 22.15 19.26 -7.55
CA ASP A 65 22.78 18.07 -6.95
C ASP A 65 21.99 16.79 -7.23
N ILE A 66 20.65 16.87 -7.19
CA ILE A 66 19.75 15.76 -7.53
C ILE A 66 19.86 15.42 -9.02
N HIS A 67 19.86 16.45 -9.89
CA HIS A 67 19.92 16.26 -11.34
C HIS A 67 21.24 15.58 -11.75
N ASP A 68 22.35 15.98 -11.15
CA ASP A 68 23.66 15.40 -11.44
C ASP A 68 23.77 13.96 -10.91
N ALA A 69 23.25 13.69 -9.72
CA ALA A 69 23.20 12.34 -9.17
C ALA A 69 22.39 11.37 -10.05
N MET A 70 21.24 11.80 -10.57
CA MET A 70 20.37 10.99 -11.44
C MET A 70 20.98 10.71 -12.82
N ASN A 71 21.86 11.58 -13.30
CA ASN A 71 22.48 11.48 -14.63
C ASN A 71 23.92 10.97 -14.60
N ARG A 72 24.46 10.67 -13.42
CA ARG A 72 25.73 9.97 -13.28
C ARG A 72 25.59 8.56 -13.86
N SER A 73 26.42 8.23 -14.84
CA SER A 73 26.53 6.85 -15.33
C SER A 73 27.06 5.96 -14.20
N ALA A 74 26.44 4.79 -14.03
CA ALA A 74 26.72 3.80 -12.99
C ALA A 74 28.19 3.36 -12.95
#